data_AF-A0A7W8E9J5-F1
#
_entry.id   AF-A0A7W8E9J5-F1
#
_cell.length_a   1.000
_cell.length_b   1.000
_cell.length_c   1.000
_cell.angle_alpha   90.00
_cell.angle_beta   90.00
_cell.angle_gamma   90.00
#
_symmetry.space_group_name_H-M   'P 1'
#
loop_
_entity.id
_entity.type
_entity.pdbx_description
1 polymer ?
#
loop_
_entity_poly.entity_id
_entity_poly.type
_entity_poly.pdbx_seq_one_letter_code
_entity_poly.pdbx_strand_id
1 'polypeptide(L)'
;MKDFDLLLQGRVFRCGVLVLLTLILRIASASGPYYVDAFRHIHSIESGVLVIHAPGYFLFNAVGFFLSHLLHVSPGSALQVLNIALSASGAAVFYLLVSRLAIPSPFWLALAYVCLPTVWFSSDIHSTYATMTFFAPLLILVVECEQAFIWGCMIWAVMTGFRPSDGVFVLPWMVLQALRFPLKKTADWYLGRNPYCRGLVDSDNGAHSRQPGLTVKLFWRSGT
;
A
#
# COMPACT_ATOMS: atom_id res chain seq x y z
N MET A 1 -23.99 16.68 6.60
CA MET A 1 -23.89 15.33 5.99
C MET A 1 -23.77 15.41 4.47
N LYS A 2 -24.67 16.10 3.75
CA LYS A 2 -24.63 16.21 2.27
C LYS A 2 -23.29 16.71 1.69
N ASP A 3 -22.63 17.68 2.31
CA ASP A 3 -21.36 18.22 1.81
C ASP A 3 -20.19 17.22 1.91
N PHE A 4 -20.24 16.32 2.90
CA PHE A 4 -19.23 15.27 3.07
C PHE A 4 -19.36 14.22 1.96
N ASP A 5 -20.59 13.85 1.61
CA ASP A 5 -20.85 12.87 0.55
C ASP A 5 -20.41 13.38 -0.82
N LEU A 6 -20.64 14.66 -1.13
CA LEU A 6 -20.18 15.30 -2.37
C LEU A 6 -18.66 15.34 -2.48
N LEU A 7 -17.96 15.64 -1.37
CA LEU A 7 -16.50 15.64 -1.34
C LEU A 7 -15.93 14.23 -1.50
N LEU A 8 -16.54 13.22 -0.86
CA LEU A 8 -16.14 11.83 -1.00
C LEU A 8 -16.35 11.34 -2.44
N GLN A 9 -17.51 11.63 -3.02
CA GLN A 9 -17.83 11.29 -4.41
C GLN A 9 -16.85 11.91 -5.39
N GLY A 10 -16.49 13.19 -5.21
CA GLY A 10 -15.50 13.86 -6.04
C GLY A 10 -14.10 13.24 -5.96
N ARG A 11 -13.67 12.77 -4.77
CA ARG A 11 -12.38 12.08 -4.60
C ARG A 11 -12.36 10.70 -5.24
N VAL A 12 -13.42 9.92 -5.04
CA VAL A 12 -13.55 8.57 -5.64
C VAL A 12 -13.57 8.68 -7.17
N PHE A 13 -14.31 9.65 -7.72
CA PHE A 13 -14.35 9.88 -9.15
C PHE A 13 -12.98 10.22 -9.73
N ARG A 14 -12.24 11.16 -9.11
CA ARG A 14 -10.89 11.55 -9.56
C ARG A 14 -9.90 10.39 -9.46
N CYS A 15 -9.99 9.57 -8.41
CA CYS A 15 -9.19 8.35 -8.27
C CYS A 15 -9.51 7.35 -9.40
N GLY A 16 -10.79 7.11 -9.67
CA GLY A 16 -11.24 6.22 -10.74
C GLY A 16 -10.74 6.66 -12.12
N VAL A 17 -10.82 7.96 -12.42
CA VAL A 17 -10.26 8.54 -13.66
C VAL A 17 -8.75 8.30 -13.74
N LEU A 18 -8.01 8.54 -12.66
CA LEU A 18 -6.55 8.31 -12.63
C LEU A 18 -6.20 6.84 -12.88
N VAL A 19 -6.91 5.91 -12.23
CA VAL A 19 -6.73 4.46 -12.41
C VAL A 19 -7.00 4.07 -13.85
N LEU A 20 -8.09 4.54 -14.43
CA LEU A 20 -8.46 4.25 -15.81
C LEU A 20 -7.41 4.78 -16.80
N LEU A 21 -6.97 6.03 -16.64
CA LEU A 21 -5.91 6.61 -17.48
C LEU A 21 -4.60 5.83 -17.34
N THR A 22 -4.25 5.41 -16.12
CA THR A 22 -3.05 4.60 -15.88
C THR A 22 -3.16 3.25 -16.59
N LEU A 23 -4.29 2.56 -16.47
CA LEU A 23 -4.53 1.28 -17.16
C LEU A 23 -4.42 1.42 -18.67
N ILE A 24 -5.10 2.40 -19.26
CA ILE A 24 -5.07 2.66 -20.71
C ILE A 24 -3.62 2.89 -21.15
N LEU A 25 -2.89 3.75 -20.45
CA LEU A 25 -1.50 4.06 -20.77
C LEU A 25 -0.60 2.81 -20.68
N ARG A 26 -0.73 2.01 -19.62
CA ARG A 26 0.11 0.82 -19.44
C ARG A 26 -0.20 -0.28 -20.44
N ILE A 27 -1.47 -0.47 -20.79
CA ILE A 27 -1.88 -1.45 -21.81
C ILE A 27 -1.38 -1.01 -23.18
N ALA A 28 -1.53 0.28 -23.52
CA ALA A 28 -1.08 0.82 -24.80
C ALA A 28 0.44 0.78 -24.97
N SER A 29 1.20 0.87 -23.87
CA SER A 29 2.66 0.78 -23.89
C SER A 29 3.21 -0.61 -23.56
N ALA A 30 2.34 -1.62 -23.36
CA ALA A 30 2.78 -2.95 -22.98
C ALA A 30 3.66 -3.57 -24.07
N SER A 31 4.83 -4.04 -23.69
CA SER A 31 5.77 -4.69 -24.60
C SER A 31 6.13 -6.11 -24.15
N GLY A 32 6.88 -6.83 -25.00
CA GLY A 32 7.35 -8.17 -24.67
C GLY A 32 8.41 -8.19 -23.57
N PRO A 33 8.94 -9.35 -23.18
CA PRO A 33 10.04 -9.42 -22.21
C PRO A 33 11.35 -8.92 -22.84
N TYR A 34 11.91 -7.80 -22.35
CA TYR A 34 13.21 -7.28 -22.82
C TYR A 34 14.19 -6.91 -21.70
N TYR A 35 13.80 -7.06 -20.43
CA TYR A 35 14.66 -6.75 -19.29
C TYR A 35 15.42 -7.99 -18.78
N VAL A 36 16.62 -7.80 -18.25
CA VAL A 36 17.57 -8.88 -17.90
C VAL A 36 16.96 -9.97 -17.01
N ASP A 37 16.12 -9.58 -16.05
CA ASP A 37 15.49 -10.53 -15.12
C ASP A 37 14.17 -11.12 -15.64
N ALA A 38 13.56 -10.52 -16.67
CA ALA A 38 12.26 -10.95 -17.20
C ALA A 38 12.27 -12.42 -17.63
N PHE A 39 13.26 -12.80 -18.44
CA PHE A 39 13.41 -14.17 -18.94
C PHE A 39 13.62 -15.18 -17.80
N ARG A 40 14.30 -14.77 -16.72
CA ARG A 40 14.52 -15.64 -15.55
C ARG A 40 13.21 -15.88 -14.78
N HIS A 41 12.40 -14.84 -14.59
CA HIS A 41 11.09 -14.97 -13.96
C HIS A 41 10.15 -15.85 -14.79
N ILE A 42 10.10 -15.61 -16.11
CA ILE A 42 9.30 -16.42 -17.05
C ILE A 42 9.72 -17.89 -16.98
N HIS A 43 11.01 -18.18 -17.13
CA HIS A 43 11.52 -19.54 -17.10
C HIS A 43 11.27 -20.24 -15.74
N SER A 44 11.38 -19.51 -14.63
CA SER A 44 11.08 -20.02 -13.29
C SER A 44 9.60 -20.41 -13.13
N ILE A 45 8.69 -19.62 -13.72
CA ILE A 45 7.25 -19.92 -13.71
C ILE A 45 6.94 -21.09 -14.65
N GLU A 46 7.48 -21.09 -15.87
CA GLU A 46 7.28 -22.17 -16.86
C GLU A 46 7.76 -23.53 -16.36
N SER A 47 8.92 -23.57 -15.71
CA SER A 47 9.49 -24.81 -15.15
C SER A 47 8.80 -25.26 -13.86
N GLY A 48 7.94 -24.43 -13.25
CA GLY A 48 7.39 -24.66 -11.91
C GLY A 48 8.45 -24.62 -10.80
N VAL A 49 9.72 -24.35 -11.13
CA VAL A 49 10.80 -24.20 -10.17
C VAL A 49 10.81 -22.75 -9.73
N LEU A 50 10.00 -22.43 -8.72
CA LEU A 50 9.92 -21.11 -8.10
C LEU A 50 11.17 -20.87 -7.25
N VAL A 51 12.33 -20.71 -7.91
CA VAL A 51 13.63 -20.56 -7.24
C VAL A 51 13.63 -19.28 -6.42
N ILE A 52 14.02 -19.40 -5.15
CA ILE A 52 14.43 -18.29 -4.29
C ILE A 52 15.81 -17.82 -4.78
N HIS A 53 15.88 -17.17 -5.94
CA HIS A 53 17.10 -16.46 -6.27
C HIS A 53 17.20 -15.29 -5.29
N ALA A 54 18.25 -15.27 -4.48
CA ALA A 54 18.59 -14.08 -3.72
C ALA A 54 18.64 -12.88 -4.70
N PRO A 55 17.88 -11.81 -4.46
CA PRO A 55 17.10 -11.52 -3.26
C PRO A 55 15.61 -11.95 -3.42
N GLY A 56 15.23 -13.16 -2.98
CA GLY A 56 13.88 -13.59 -2.64
C GLY A 56 12.69 -13.09 -3.48
N TYR A 57 12.67 -13.34 -4.78
CA TYR A 57 11.49 -13.06 -5.64
C TYR A 57 10.42 -14.15 -5.63
N PHE A 58 10.39 -14.98 -4.59
CA PHE A 58 9.50 -16.15 -4.50
C PHE A 58 8.03 -15.76 -4.62
N LEU A 59 7.58 -14.74 -3.86
CA LEU A 59 6.18 -14.34 -3.87
C LEU A 59 5.76 -13.77 -5.23
N PHE A 60 6.67 -13.04 -5.89
CA PHE A 60 6.43 -12.53 -7.24
C PHE A 60 6.23 -13.66 -8.25
N ASN A 61 7.15 -14.64 -8.28
CA ASN A 61 7.05 -15.78 -9.18
C ASN A 61 5.84 -16.67 -8.85
N ALA A 62 5.54 -16.88 -7.57
CA ALA A 62 4.38 -17.65 -7.13
C ALA A 62 3.07 -17.00 -7.60
N VAL A 63 2.91 -15.68 -7.41
CA VAL A 63 1.73 -14.95 -7.90
C VAL A 63 1.64 -15.00 -9.42
N GLY A 64 2.76 -14.82 -10.13
CA GLY A 64 2.82 -14.97 -11.59
C GLY A 64 2.39 -16.36 -12.06
N PHE A 65 2.85 -17.42 -11.37
CA PHE A 65 2.45 -18.81 -11.63
C PHE A 65 0.96 -19.05 -11.40
N PHE A 66 0.42 -18.60 -10.26
CA PHE A 66 -1.02 -18.71 -10.00
C PHE A 66 -1.84 -17.97 -11.05
N LEU A 67 -1.40 -16.78 -11.43
CA LEU A 67 -2.11 -15.94 -12.40
C LEU A 67 -2.04 -16.54 -13.82
N SER A 68 -0.92 -17.15 -14.22
CA SER A 68 -0.79 -17.82 -15.53
C SER A 68 -1.75 -19.00 -15.64
N HIS A 69 -1.89 -19.79 -14.57
CA HIS A 69 -2.82 -20.93 -14.51
C HIS A 69 -4.28 -20.46 -14.43
N LEU A 70 -4.57 -19.45 -13.61
CA LEU A 70 -5.93 -18.93 -13.44
C LEU A 70 -6.48 -18.32 -14.73
N LEU A 71 -5.66 -17.57 -15.46
CA LEU A 71 -6.07 -16.87 -16.68
C LEU A 71 -5.84 -17.70 -17.95
N HIS A 72 -5.20 -18.87 -17.85
CA HIS A 72 -4.78 -19.69 -18.99
C HIS A 72 -3.94 -18.91 -20.03
N VAL A 73 -2.97 -18.12 -19.54
CA VAL A 73 -2.08 -17.29 -20.38
C VAL A 73 -0.62 -17.66 -20.19
N SER A 74 0.24 -17.22 -21.12
CA SER A 74 1.68 -17.39 -20.98
C SER A 74 2.20 -16.73 -19.68
N PRO A 75 3.26 -17.26 -19.05
CA PRO A 75 3.86 -16.63 -17.86
C PRO A 75 4.31 -15.19 -18.07
N GLY A 76 4.81 -14.85 -19.27
CA GLY A 76 5.12 -13.46 -19.63
C GLY A 76 3.87 -12.57 -19.54
N SER A 77 2.79 -12.96 -20.21
CA SER A 77 1.51 -12.24 -20.14
C SER A 77 0.97 -12.13 -18.72
N ALA A 78 1.09 -13.19 -17.90
CA ALA A 78 0.66 -13.16 -16.51
C ALA A 78 1.45 -12.12 -15.69
N LEU A 79 2.77 -12.09 -15.82
CA LEU A 79 3.61 -11.08 -15.15
C LEU A 79 3.31 -9.66 -15.65
N GLN A 80 3.03 -9.48 -16.94
CA GLN A 80 2.60 -8.19 -17.48
C GLN A 80 1.29 -7.74 -16.86
N VAL A 81 0.28 -8.63 -16.77
CA VAL A 81 -1.01 -8.33 -16.13
C VAL A 81 -0.80 -7.95 -14.66
N LEU A 82 0.03 -8.69 -13.93
CA LEU A 82 0.38 -8.38 -12.53
C LEU A 82 1.00 -6.98 -12.40
N ASN A 83 1.96 -6.64 -13.25
CA ASN A 83 2.66 -5.36 -13.19
C ASN A 83 1.77 -4.18 -13.59
N ILE A 84 0.90 -4.35 -14.59
CA ILE A 84 -0.12 -3.35 -14.95
C ILE A 84 -1.09 -3.14 -13.77
N ALA A 85 -1.57 -4.22 -13.15
CA ALA A 85 -2.50 -4.15 -12.02
C ALA A 85 -1.86 -3.46 -10.81
N LEU A 86 -0.61 -3.78 -10.48
CA LEU A 86 0.15 -3.13 -9.41
C LEU A 86 0.42 -1.66 -9.71
N SER A 87 0.74 -1.31 -10.96
CA SER A 87 0.95 0.09 -11.36
C SER A 87 -0.32 0.92 -11.22
N ALA A 88 -1.46 0.41 -11.69
CA ALA A 88 -2.75 1.08 -11.55
C ALA A 88 -3.18 1.20 -10.08
N SER A 89 -2.96 0.14 -9.29
CA SER A 89 -3.21 0.16 -7.85
C SER A 89 -2.27 1.14 -7.13
N GLY A 90 -1.01 1.23 -7.54
CA GLY A 90 -0.02 2.16 -7.02
C GLY A 90 -0.42 3.61 -7.28
N ALA A 91 -0.97 3.92 -8.45
CA ALA A 91 -1.54 5.23 -8.75
C ALA A 91 -2.68 5.60 -7.80
N ALA A 92 -3.61 4.66 -7.54
CA ALA A 92 -4.72 4.86 -6.61
C ALA A 92 -4.20 5.11 -5.18
N VAL A 93 -3.30 4.26 -4.70
CA VAL A 93 -2.72 4.36 -3.36
C VAL A 93 -1.96 5.67 -3.19
N PHE A 94 -1.15 6.05 -4.18
CA PHE A 94 -0.40 7.31 -4.13
C PHE A 94 -1.36 8.51 -4.11
N TYR A 95 -2.43 8.50 -4.92
CA TYR A 95 -3.49 9.51 -4.86
C TYR A 95 -4.12 9.61 -3.47
N LEU A 96 -4.42 8.47 -2.84
CA LEU A 96 -4.98 8.45 -1.48
C LEU A 96 -3.98 8.99 -0.46
N LEU A 97 -2.71 8.62 -0.56
CA LEU A 97 -1.62 9.13 0.28
C LEU A 97 -1.53 10.65 0.20
N VAL A 98 -1.36 11.23 -0.99
CA VAL A 98 -1.25 12.69 -1.14
C VAL A 98 -2.53 13.42 -0.74
N SER A 99 -3.69 12.76 -0.90
CA SER A 99 -4.98 13.28 -0.42
C SER A 99 -5.06 13.33 1.11
N ARG A 100 -4.43 12.38 1.81
CA ARG A 100 -4.33 12.38 3.27
C ARG A 100 -3.33 13.40 3.80
N LEU A 101 -2.29 13.72 3.03
CA LEU A 101 -1.33 14.76 3.34
C LEU A 101 -1.85 16.19 3.11
N ALA A 102 -3.13 16.35 2.78
CA ALA A 102 -3.79 17.65 2.54
C ALA A 102 -3.09 18.52 1.47
N ILE A 103 -2.47 17.88 0.48
CA ILE A 103 -1.84 18.59 -0.65
C ILE A 103 -2.95 19.22 -1.52
N PRO A 104 -2.84 20.50 -1.95
CA PRO A 104 -3.92 21.22 -2.63
C PRO A 104 -4.44 20.56 -3.92
N SER A 105 -3.56 19.84 -4.62
CA SER A 105 -3.82 19.27 -5.95
C SER A 105 -3.39 17.79 -6.02
N PRO A 106 -4.05 16.88 -5.27
CA PRO A 106 -3.62 15.50 -5.15
C PRO A 106 -3.70 14.75 -6.49
N PHE A 107 -4.67 15.11 -7.34
CA PHE A 107 -4.85 14.51 -8.66
C PHE A 107 -3.65 14.78 -9.57
N TRP A 108 -3.22 16.04 -9.67
CA TRP A 108 -2.10 16.42 -10.54
C TRP A 108 -0.78 15.85 -10.07
N LEU A 109 -0.55 15.79 -8.75
CA LEU A 109 0.64 15.16 -8.21
C LEU A 109 0.67 13.65 -8.45
N ALA A 110 -0.47 12.97 -8.31
CA ALA A 110 -0.58 11.55 -8.61
C ALA A 110 -0.46 11.25 -10.11
N LEU A 111 -0.98 12.13 -10.98
CA LEU A 111 -0.77 12.04 -12.42
C LEU A 111 0.72 12.21 -12.77
N ALA A 112 1.40 13.20 -12.18
CA ALA A 112 2.84 13.39 -12.35
C ALA A 112 3.63 12.15 -11.90
N TYR A 113 3.25 11.55 -10.77
CA TYR A 113 3.83 10.29 -10.28
C TYR A 113 3.71 9.15 -11.29
N VAL A 114 2.51 8.94 -11.88
CA VAL A 114 2.27 7.91 -12.90
C VAL A 114 3.10 8.13 -14.18
N CYS A 115 3.38 9.39 -14.51
CA CYS A 115 4.18 9.81 -15.65
C CYS A 115 5.70 9.79 -15.38
N LEU A 116 6.16 9.59 -14.14
CA LEU A 116 7.58 9.46 -13.87
C LEU A 116 8.15 8.28 -14.66
N PRO A 117 9.25 8.45 -15.42
CA PRO A 117 9.80 7.39 -16.26
C PRO A 117 10.06 6.09 -15.49
N THR A 118 10.54 6.19 -14.25
CA THR A 118 10.78 5.02 -13.39
C THR A 118 9.49 4.28 -13.01
N VAL A 119 8.40 5.01 -12.73
CA VAL A 119 7.10 4.43 -12.38
C VAL A 119 6.41 3.86 -13.60
N TRP A 120 6.45 4.57 -14.73
CA TRP A 120 5.95 4.07 -16.01
C TRP A 120 6.70 2.81 -16.44
N PHE A 121 8.02 2.88 -16.51
CA PHE A 121 8.87 1.78 -16.95
C PHE A 121 8.74 0.55 -16.05
N SER A 122 8.58 0.74 -14.73
CA SER A 122 8.41 -0.37 -13.77
C SER A 122 7.24 -1.30 -14.09
N SER A 123 6.22 -0.80 -14.79
CA SER A 123 5.03 -1.56 -15.16
C SER A 123 5.17 -2.31 -16.49
N ASP A 124 6.13 -1.91 -17.32
CA ASP A 124 6.36 -2.48 -18.65
C ASP A 124 7.44 -3.57 -18.62
N ILE A 125 8.42 -3.43 -17.71
CA ILE A 125 9.39 -4.50 -17.47
C ILE A 125 8.76 -5.60 -16.61
N HIS A 126 8.95 -6.87 -17.00
CA HIS A 126 8.49 -8.03 -16.24
C HIS A 126 9.40 -8.29 -15.02
N SER A 127 9.44 -7.33 -14.11
CA SER A 127 10.30 -7.30 -12.93
C SER A 127 9.51 -6.80 -11.72
N THR A 128 10.10 -6.89 -10.54
CA THR A 128 9.49 -6.57 -9.25
C THR A 128 9.39 -5.06 -8.97
N TYR A 129 9.82 -4.20 -9.89
CA TYR A 129 9.74 -2.75 -9.68
C TYR A 129 8.30 -2.22 -9.57
N ALA A 130 7.33 -2.84 -10.26
CA ALA A 130 5.91 -2.48 -10.11
C ALA A 130 5.40 -2.73 -8.69
N THR A 131 5.93 -3.76 -7.99
CA THR A 131 5.55 -4.03 -6.60
C THR A 131 6.09 -2.91 -5.70
N MET A 132 7.30 -2.41 -5.95
CA MET A 132 7.90 -1.29 -5.22
C MET A 132 7.04 -0.02 -5.33
N THR A 133 6.58 0.31 -6.54
CA THR A 133 5.76 1.51 -6.78
C THR A 133 4.38 1.41 -6.14
N PHE A 134 3.86 0.20 -5.91
CA PHE A 134 2.63 -0.02 -5.14
C PHE A 134 2.86 -0.02 -3.62
N PHE A 135 3.78 -0.85 -3.12
CA PHE A 135 3.92 -1.10 -1.69
C PHE A 135 4.54 0.05 -0.91
N ALA A 136 5.49 0.79 -1.50
CA ALA A 136 6.11 1.92 -0.81
C ALA A 136 5.10 3.01 -0.39
N PRO A 137 4.26 3.56 -1.29
CA PRO A 137 3.25 4.53 -0.87
C PRO A 137 2.15 3.89 -0.01
N LEU A 138 1.82 2.61 -0.20
CA LEU A 138 0.84 1.92 0.64
C LEU A 138 1.32 1.83 2.09
N LEU A 139 2.59 1.48 2.28
CA LEU A 139 3.19 1.35 3.59
C LEU A 139 3.24 2.70 4.31
N ILE A 140 3.60 3.78 3.61
CA ILE A 140 3.56 5.15 4.16
C ILE A 140 2.12 5.53 4.55
N LEU A 141 1.15 5.29 3.67
CA LEU A 141 -0.26 5.58 3.94
C LEU A 141 -0.74 4.86 5.21
N VAL A 142 -0.44 3.57 5.35
CA VAL A 142 -0.93 2.76 6.48
C VAL A 142 -0.19 3.07 7.78
N VAL A 143 1.13 3.25 7.74
CA VAL A 143 1.93 3.48 8.94
C VAL A 143 1.81 4.93 9.43
N GLU A 144 1.92 5.91 8.54
CA GLU A 144 1.97 7.33 8.93
C GLU A 144 0.59 7.98 8.98
N CYS A 145 -0.25 7.74 7.96
CA CYS A 145 -1.55 8.42 7.86
C CYS A 145 -2.65 7.70 8.65
N GLU A 146 -2.72 6.36 8.56
CA GLU A 146 -3.73 5.57 9.29
C GLU A 146 -3.26 5.15 10.69
N GLN A 147 -1.97 5.33 11.00
CA GLN A 147 -1.36 4.95 12.29
C GLN A 147 -1.63 3.48 12.65
N ALA A 148 -1.66 2.61 11.65
CA ALA A 148 -2.05 1.21 11.77
C ALA A 148 -0.81 0.29 11.69
N PHE A 149 0.05 0.36 12.71
CA PHE A 149 1.38 -0.26 12.67
C PHE A 149 1.37 -1.77 12.40
N ILE A 150 0.44 -2.53 12.99
CA ILE A 150 0.34 -3.99 12.75
C ILE A 150 0.05 -4.27 11.27
N TRP A 151 -0.88 -3.53 10.65
CA TRP A 151 -1.14 -3.63 9.22
C TRP A 151 0.05 -3.19 8.38
N GLY A 152 0.77 -2.16 8.84
CA GLY A 152 2.05 -1.76 8.27
C GLY A 152 3.09 -2.89 8.26
N CYS A 153 3.25 -3.62 9.38
CA CYS A 153 4.14 -4.78 9.46
C CYS A 153 3.74 -5.89 8.48
N MET A 154 2.44 -6.17 8.34
CA MET A 154 1.94 -7.16 7.37
C MET A 154 2.26 -6.73 5.93
N ILE A 155 2.00 -5.46 5.59
CA ILE A 155 2.33 -4.89 4.28
C ILE A 155 3.84 -4.93 4.03
N TRP A 156 4.65 -4.57 5.01
CA TRP A 156 6.11 -4.62 4.94
C TRP A 156 6.62 -6.05 4.74
N ALA A 157 6.06 -7.04 5.43
CA ALA A 157 6.40 -8.44 5.24
C ALA A 157 6.07 -8.94 3.81
N VAL A 158 4.89 -8.59 3.29
CA VAL A 158 4.49 -8.92 1.91
C VAL A 158 5.40 -8.22 0.90
N MET A 159 5.67 -6.92 1.08
CA MET A 159 6.62 -6.17 0.24
C MET A 159 8.00 -6.82 0.24
N THR A 160 8.51 -7.23 1.41
CA THR A 160 9.78 -7.94 1.56
C THR A 160 9.75 -9.29 0.83
N GLY A 161 8.61 -9.99 0.84
CA GLY A 161 8.44 -11.25 0.11
C GLY A 161 8.41 -11.10 -1.42
N PHE A 162 7.93 -9.96 -1.93
CA PHE A 162 8.04 -9.61 -3.35
C PHE A 162 9.45 -9.15 -3.72
N ARG A 163 10.09 -8.37 -2.83
CA ARG A 163 11.40 -7.77 -3.05
C ARG A 163 12.13 -7.51 -1.72
N PRO A 164 12.99 -8.42 -1.26
CA PRO A 164 13.69 -8.32 0.02
C PRO A 164 14.57 -7.09 0.15
N SER A 165 15.18 -6.60 -0.94
CA SER A 165 15.99 -5.38 -0.92
C SER A 165 15.20 -4.18 -0.43
N ASP A 166 13.92 -4.09 -0.81
CA ASP A 166 13.04 -3.00 -0.41
C ASP A 166 12.68 -3.14 1.07
N GLY A 167 12.43 -4.37 1.53
CA GLY A 167 12.22 -4.69 2.94
C GLY A 167 13.40 -4.26 3.82
N VAL A 168 14.62 -4.63 3.42
CA VAL A 168 15.86 -4.27 4.12
C VAL A 168 16.10 -2.76 4.09
N PHE A 169 15.85 -2.10 2.96
CA PHE A 169 15.98 -0.65 2.84
C PHE A 169 15.05 0.10 3.80
N VAL A 170 13.82 -0.40 3.97
CA VAL A 170 12.79 0.24 4.80
C VAL A 170 12.87 -0.17 6.28
N LEU A 171 13.65 -1.20 6.62
CA LEU A 171 13.78 -1.75 7.98
C LEU A 171 14.14 -0.69 9.05
N PRO A 172 15.11 0.22 8.85
CA PRO A 172 15.44 1.23 9.88
C PRO A 172 14.25 2.12 10.23
N TRP A 173 13.43 2.49 9.25
CA TRP A 173 12.22 3.28 9.48
C TRP A 173 11.13 2.46 10.18
N MET A 174 10.96 1.19 9.84
CA MET A 174 10.04 0.30 10.56
C MET A 174 10.42 0.11 12.03
N VAL A 175 11.71 -0.02 12.34
CA VAL A 175 12.22 -0.09 13.72
C VAL A 175 11.92 1.22 14.46
N LEU A 176 12.18 2.37 13.83
CA LEU A 176 11.85 3.67 14.42
C LEU A 176 10.35 3.79 14.71
N GLN A 177 9.50 3.33 13.80
CA GLN A 177 8.05 3.34 14.01
C GLN A 177 7.60 2.40 15.12
N ALA A 178 8.21 1.21 15.24
CA ALA A 178 7.97 0.29 16.36
C ALA A 178 8.27 0.96 17.72
N LEU A 179 9.38 1.69 17.81
CA LEU A 179 9.79 2.41 19.02
C LEU A 179 8.85 3.58 19.36
N ARG A 180 8.21 4.18 18.34
CA ARG A 180 7.24 5.27 18.51
C ARG A 180 5.84 4.79 18.84
N PHE A 181 5.52 3.52 18.61
CA PHE A 181 4.16 3.00 18.76
C PHE A 181 3.89 2.61 20.23
N PRO A 182 3.07 3.36 20.99
CA PRO A 182 2.75 2.99 22.36
C PRO A 182 1.82 1.77 22.36
N LEU A 183 2.30 0.65 22.89
CA LEU A 183 1.56 -0.63 22.98
C LEU A 183 0.12 -0.49 23.54
N LYS A 184 -0.14 0.54 24.37
CA LYS A 184 -1.48 0.84 24.92
C LYS A 184 -2.52 1.25 23.86
N LYS A 185 -2.15 1.95 22.78
CA LYS A 185 -3.12 2.41 21.75
C LYS A 185 -3.70 1.25 20.93
N THR A 186 -3.01 0.12 20.86
CA THR A 186 -3.46 -1.06 20.11
C THR A 186 -4.70 -1.68 20.77
N ALA A 187 -4.70 -1.80 22.10
CA ALA A 187 -5.85 -2.31 22.84
C ALA A 187 -7.09 -1.42 22.62
N ASP A 188 -6.92 -0.10 22.72
CA ASP A 188 -8.02 0.86 22.52
C ASP A 188 -8.54 0.87 21.07
N TRP A 189 -7.70 0.62 20.06
CA TRP A 189 -8.13 0.58 18.67
C TRP A 189 -8.94 -0.68 18.34
N TYR A 190 -8.48 -1.86 18.81
CA TYR A 190 -9.22 -3.12 18.65
C TYR A 190 -10.53 -3.14 19.46
N LEU A 191 -10.54 -2.54 20.65
CA LEU A 191 -11.71 -2.51 21.52
C LEU A 191 -12.68 -1.36 21.20
N GLY A 192 -12.19 -0.21 20.74
CA GLY A 192 -13.00 1.00 20.51
C GLY A 192 -13.76 1.05 19.18
N ARG A 193 -13.31 0.30 18.17
CA ARG A 193 -13.99 0.21 16.85
C ARG A 193 -14.80 -1.07 16.64
N ASN A 194 -14.72 -2.05 17.54
CA ASN A 194 -15.53 -3.26 17.42
C ASN A 194 -16.94 -3.00 18.03
N PRO A 195 -18.01 -2.87 17.22
CA PRO A 195 -19.35 -2.62 17.75
C PRO A 195 -19.84 -3.74 18.68
N TYR A 196 -19.25 -4.93 18.61
CA TYR A 196 -19.55 -6.05 19.51
C TYR A 196 -18.90 -5.92 20.90
N CYS A 197 -17.80 -5.18 21.04
CA CYS A 197 -17.15 -4.95 22.35
C CYS A 197 -17.71 -3.72 23.08
N ARG A 198 -18.42 -2.84 22.37
CA ARG A 198 -19.02 -1.62 22.97
C ARG A 198 -20.14 -1.96 23.99
N GLY A 199 -20.78 -3.13 23.86
CA GLY A 199 -21.80 -3.59 24.80
C GLY A 199 -21.27 -4.20 26.11
N LEU A 200 -19.97 -4.48 26.20
CA LEU A 200 -19.36 -5.12 27.39
C LEU A 200 -18.76 -4.12 28.38
N VAL A 201 -18.56 -2.86 27.99
CA VAL A 201 -17.96 -1.83 28.86
C VAL A 201 -19.03 -0.94 29.52
N ASP A 202 -20.22 -0.84 28.93
CA ASP A 202 -21.30 0.01 29.45
C ASP A 202 -22.21 -0.66 30.51
N SER A 203 -21.99 -1.94 30.86
CA SER A 203 -22.82 -2.63 31.87
C SER A 203 -22.30 -2.56 33.32
N ASP A 204 -21.07 -2.09 33.58
CA ASP A 204 -20.46 -2.18 34.91
C ASP A 204 -20.23 -0.85 35.66
N ASN A 205 -20.54 0.32 35.07
CA ASN A 205 -20.25 1.61 35.73
C ASN A 205 -21.47 2.29 36.39
N GLY A 206 -22.47 1.49 36.74
CA GLY A 206 -23.63 1.92 37.53
C GLY A 206 -23.41 1.97 39.04
N ALA A 207 -22.19 2.20 39.58
CA ALA A 207 -22.03 2.48 41.00
C ALA A 207 -20.69 3.15 41.35
N HIS A 208 -20.81 4.36 41.92
CA HIS A 208 -19.84 5.00 42.82
C HIS A 208 -18.40 5.27 42.32
N SER A 209 -18.08 6.53 42.05
CA SER A 209 -17.47 7.42 43.06
C SER A 209 -16.85 8.67 42.42
N ARG A 210 -16.95 9.78 43.16
CA ARG A 210 -16.41 11.10 42.83
C ARG A 210 -14.89 11.16 43.05
N GLN A 211 -14.22 12.02 42.27
CA GLN A 211 -13.09 12.93 42.59
C GLN A 211 -11.95 12.90 41.54
N PRO A 212 -11.02 13.89 41.53
CA PRO A 212 -11.17 15.23 40.99
C PRO A 212 -10.15 15.51 39.86
N GLY A 213 -10.20 16.72 39.30
CA GLY A 213 -9.58 17.10 38.03
C GLY A 213 -8.08 16.88 37.86
N LEU A 214 -7.71 16.64 36.60
CA LEU A 214 -6.41 17.03 36.07
C LEU A 214 -6.60 17.56 34.63
N THR A 215 -6.67 18.88 34.50
CA THR A 215 -6.74 19.58 33.22
C THR A 215 -5.35 19.64 32.60
N VAL A 216 -5.05 18.78 31.63
CA VAL A 216 -3.83 18.89 30.82
C VAL A 216 -4.12 19.84 29.65
N LYS A 217 -3.75 21.11 29.81
CA LYS A 217 -3.63 22.06 28.70
C LYS A 217 -2.40 21.68 27.86
N LEU A 218 -2.62 21.11 26.67
CA LEU A 218 -1.57 21.00 25.66
C LEU A 218 -1.44 22.35 24.94
N PHE A 219 -0.36 23.05 25.29
CA PHE A 219 0.06 24.33 24.71
C PHE A 219 0.85 24.02 23.43
N TRP A 220 0.29 24.31 22.25
CA TRP A 220 1.06 24.33 21.00
C TRP A 220 1.57 25.77 20.80
N ARG A 221 2.86 25.97 21.04
CA ARG A 221 3.56 27.24 20.84
C ARG A 221 4.11 27.23 19.41
N SER A 222 3.49 27.99 18.51
CA SER A 222 4.10 28.33 17.22
C SER A 222 5.24 29.32 17.46
N GLY A 223 6.48 28.90 17.22
CA GLY A 223 7.64 29.78 17.13
C GLY A 223 7.91 30.11 15.67
N THR A 224 7.80 31.42 15.38
CA THR A 224 8.48 32.24 14.35
C THR A 224 9.13 31.56 13.16
#